data_AF-A0A0F9NJD9-F1
#
_entry.id   AF-A0A0F9NJD9-F1
#
_cell.length_a   1.000
_cell.length_b   1.000
_cell.length_c   1.000
_cell.angle_alpha   90.00
_cell.angle_beta   90.00
_cell.angle_gamma   90.00
#
_symmetry.space_group_name_H-M   'P 1'
#
loop_
_entity.id
_entity.type
_entity.pdbx_description
1 polymer ?
#
loop_
_entity_poly.entity_id
_entity_poly.type
_entity_poly.pdbx_seq_one_letter_code
_entity_poly.pdbx_strand_id
1 'polypeptide(L)'
;MTKSIVKDALCLYGIVGGMGGKNGIGTTIDFETCYKSYKKRIFDLNKVDIFMHSWSIEFQQPLEDLYQPKGSFFENQKQFIFPALKRYTKWPMRTFTSRSRWYSQQQSIRLKQE
;
A
#
# COMPACT_ATOMS: atom_id res chain seq x y z
N MET A 1 -0.56 -23.14 -19.82
CA MET A 1 -1.25 -22.57 -18.64
C MET A 1 -2.03 -21.35 -19.10
N THR A 2 -3.35 -21.45 -19.15
CA THR A 2 -4.25 -20.38 -19.60
C THR A 2 -4.25 -19.27 -18.57
N LYS A 3 -3.71 -18.11 -18.95
CA LYS A 3 -3.72 -16.89 -18.13
C LYS A 3 -5.19 -16.52 -17.91
N SER A 4 -5.67 -16.66 -16.67
CA SER A 4 -7.00 -16.19 -16.25
C SER A 4 -7.14 -14.72 -16.65
N ILE A 5 -8.11 -14.40 -17.50
CA ILE A 5 -8.37 -13.02 -17.91
C ILE A 5 -9.10 -12.33 -16.76
N VAL A 6 -8.33 -11.84 -15.80
CA VAL A 6 -8.84 -10.92 -14.78
C VAL A 6 -8.93 -9.54 -15.42
N LYS A 7 -10.11 -8.92 -15.35
CA LYS A 7 -10.35 -7.63 -16.02
C LYS A 7 -9.72 -6.46 -15.25
N ASP A 8 -9.69 -6.55 -13.92
CA ASP A 8 -9.23 -5.46 -13.06
C ASP A 8 -8.25 -5.96 -11.97
N ALA A 9 -7.21 -5.17 -11.70
CA ALA A 9 -6.27 -5.41 -10.62
C ALA A 9 -6.23 -4.20 -9.69
N LEU A 10 -6.39 -4.43 -8.39
CA LEU A 10 -6.29 -3.41 -7.35
C LEU A 10 -4.93 -3.51 -6.66
N CYS A 11 -4.13 -2.44 -6.78
CA CYS A 11 -2.84 -2.32 -6.11
C CYS A 11 -2.98 -1.44 -4.87
N LEU A 12 -2.92 -2.04 -3.69
CA LEU A 12 -2.91 -1.37 -2.40
C LEU A 12 -1.45 -1.16 -1.96
N TYR A 13 -1.12 0.04 -1.47
CA TYR A 13 0.26 0.35 -1.13
C TYR A 13 0.38 1.44 -0.05
N GLY A 14 1.41 1.34 0.80
CA GLY A 14 1.78 2.39 1.75
C GLY A 14 1.67 1.97 3.21
N ILE A 15 1.10 2.82 4.05
CA ILE A 15 0.85 2.54 5.48
C ILE A 15 -0.65 2.36 5.70
N VAL A 16 -1.04 1.63 6.75
CA VAL A 16 -2.45 1.58 7.18
C VAL A 16 -2.97 2.98 7.50
N GLY A 17 -2.14 3.83 8.10
CA GLY A 17 -2.47 5.23 8.40
C GLY A 17 -3.00 5.40 9.82
N GLY A 18 -3.14 6.66 10.24
CA GLY A 18 -3.53 7.01 11.60
C GLY A 18 -4.38 8.28 11.66
N MET A 19 -5.15 8.44 12.73
CA MET A 19 -6.11 9.52 12.93
C MET A 19 -5.46 10.91 13.07
N GLY A 20 -4.15 10.97 13.36
CA GLY A 20 -3.35 12.21 13.39
C GLY A 20 -2.94 12.72 12.01
N GLY A 21 -3.46 12.13 10.92
CA GLY A 21 -3.29 12.61 9.56
C GLY A 21 -2.49 11.67 8.66
N LYS A 22 -2.07 12.19 7.51
CA LYS A 22 -1.53 11.42 6.36
C LYS A 22 -0.19 10.70 6.57
N ASN A 23 0.41 10.78 7.76
CA ASN A 23 1.73 10.22 8.05
C ASN A 23 1.67 9.01 9.00
N GLY A 24 0.49 8.46 9.31
CA GLY A 24 0.38 7.31 10.22
C GLY A 24 0.54 7.66 11.69
N ILE A 25 0.35 8.93 12.06
CA ILE A 25 0.48 9.40 13.44
C ILE A 25 -0.85 9.18 14.17
N GLY A 26 -0.78 8.83 15.45
CA GLY A 26 -1.94 8.66 16.31
C GLY A 26 -2.57 7.27 16.19
N THR A 27 -3.82 7.15 16.63
CA THR A 27 -4.56 5.87 16.62
C THR A 27 -4.65 5.33 15.20
N THR A 28 -4.30 4.05 15.03
CA THR A 28 -4.47 3.32 13.77
C THR A 28 -5.90 3.46 13.26
N ILE A 29 -6.05 3.71 11.97
CA ILE A 29 -7.39 3.71 11.36
C ILE A 29 -7.98 2.31 11.32
N ASP A 30 -9.30 2.23 11.36
CA ASP A 30 -10.01 0.97 11.14
C ASP A 30 -9.97 0.56 9.65
N PHE A 31 -9.07 -0.36 9.33
CA PHE A 31 -8.93 -0.89 7.97
C PHE A 31 -10.09 -1.79 7.54
N GLU A 32 -10.94 -2.27 8.46
CA GLU A 32 -12.16 -3.00 8.09
C GLU A 32 -13.19 -2.10 7.44
N THR A 33 -13.35 -0.86 7.94
CA THR A 33 -14.24 0.13 7.33
C THR A 33 -13.78 0.48 5.91
N CYS A 34 -12.45 0.58 5.70
CA CYS A 34 -11.89 0.73 4.35
C CYS A 34 -12.20 -0.48 3.46
N TYR A 35 -12.02 -1.70 3.98
CA TYR A 35 -12.35 -2.93 3.24
C TYR A 35 -13.84 -2.98 2.86
N LYS A 36 -14.76 -2.69 3.78
CA LYS A 36 -16.22 -2.65 3.50
C LYS A 36 -16.54 -1.69 2.37
N SER A 37 -15.85 -0.55 2.31
CA SER A 37 -16.01 0.43 1.24
C SER A 37 -15.52 -0.10 -0.11
N TYR A 38 -14.36 -0.76 -0.15
CA TYR A 38 -13.87 -1.43 -1.35
C TYR A 38 -14.76 -2.59 -1.78
N LYS A 39 -15.18 -3.44 -0.85
CA LYS A 39 -16.04 -4.59 -1.10
C LYS A 39 -17.33 -4.17 -1.80
N LYS A 40 -18.05 -3.19 -1.23
CA LYS A 40 -19.32 -2.70 -1.76
C LYS A 40 -19.21 -2.09 -3.17
N ARG A 41 -18.07 -1.47 -3.52
CA ARG A 41 -17.93 -0.64 -4.73
C ARG A 41 -17.03 -1.25 -5.81
N ILE A 42 -16.19 -2.21 -5.45
CA ILE A 42 -15.18 -2.78 -6.33
C ILE A 42 -15.32 -4.30 -6.35
N PHE A 43 -15.20 -4.98 -5.20
CA PHE A 43 -15.09 -6.44 -5.16
C PHE A 43 -16.43 -7.16 -5.43
N ASP A 44 -17.54 -6.59 -4.97
CA ASP A 44 -18.87 -7.19 -5.21
C ASP A 44 -19.37 -6.96 -6.65
N LEU A 45 -18.79 -5.99 -7.36
CA LEU A 45 -19.17 -5.64 -8.72
C LEU A 45 -18.25 -6.25 -9.78
N ASN A 46 -17.01 -6.60 -9.42
CA ASN A 46 -15.99 -7.06 -10.35
C ASN A 46 -15.15 -8.20 -9.77
N LYS A 47 -14.68 -9.10 -10.63
CA LYS A 47 -13.59 -10.02 -10.24
C LYS A 47 -12.27 -9.25 -10.26
N VAL A 48 -11.72 -9.00 -9.08
CA VAL A 48 -10.54 -8.17 -8.90
C VAL A 48 -9.42 -8.96 -8.26
N ASP A 49 -8.23 -8.89 -8.85
CA ASP A 49 -7.01 -9.39 -8.23
C ASP A 49 -6.40 -8.29 -7.36
N ILE A 50 -6.09 -8.62 -6.10
CA ILE A 50 -5.53 -7.67 -5.15
C ILE A 50 -4.04 -7.95 -4.97
N PHE A 51 -3.23 -6.90 -5.09
CA PHE A 51 -1.80 -6.92 -4.81
C PHE A 51 -1.49 -5.85 -3.78
N MET A 52 -0.66 -6.18 -2.80
CA MET A 52 -0.44 -5.30 -1.64
C MET A 52 1.05 -5.08 -1.35
N HIS A 53 1.45 -3.83 -1.21
CA HIS A 53 2.68 -3.47 -0.49
C HIS A 53 2.31 -2.74 0.80
N SER A 54 2.99 -3.01 1.91
CA SER A 54 2.77 -2.23 3.13
C SER A 54 4.04 -2.04 3.95
N TRP A 55 4.15 -0.85 4.54
CA TRP A 55 5.17 -0.54 5.56
C TRP A 55 4.72 -0.91 6.98
N SER A 56 3.44 -1.23 7.17
CA SER A 56 2.86 -1.57 8.47
C SER A 56 2.86 -3.08 8.68
N ILE A 57 4.05 -3.61 8.99
CA ILE A 57 4.31 -5.06 9.17
C ILE A 57 3.44 -5.67 10.28
N GLU A 58 3.08 -4.88 11.28
CA GLU A 58 2.26 -5.28 12.41
C GLU A 58 0.82 -5.66 11.99
N PHE A 59 0.38 -5.22 10.81
CA PHE A 59 -0.94 -5.55 10.26
C PHE A 59 -0.88 -6.58 9.13
N GLN A 60 0.26 -7.27 8.92
CA GLN A 60 0.39 -8.24 7.83
C GLN A 60 -0.71 -9.30 7.87
N GLN A 61 -0.76 -10.10 8.94
CA GLN A 61 -1.73 -11.18 9.05
C GLN A 61 -3.19 -10.70 8.91
N PRO A 62 -3.67 -9.68 9.67
CA PRO A 62 -5.06 -9.26 9.54
C PRO A 62 -5.39 -8.66 8.16
N LEU A 63 -4.44 -8.02 7.47
CA LEU A 63 -4.69 -7.51 6.11
C LEU A 63 -4.71 -8.62 5.07
N GLU A 64 -3.84 -9.62 5.20
CA GLU A 64 -3.84 -10.81 4.33
C GLU A 64 -5.13 -11.62 4.52
N ASP A 65 -5.56 -11.82 5.77
CA ASP A 65 -6.81 -12.50 6.11
C ASP A 65 -8.03 -11.75 5.54
N LEU A 66 -8.04 -10.41 5.64
CA LEU A 66 -9.17 -9.59 5.23
C LEU A 66 -9.27 -9.40 3.71
N TYR A 67 -8.15 -9.11 3.04
CA TYR A 67 -8.13 -8.79 1.61
C TYR A 67 -7.85 -10.00 0.71
N GLN A 68 -7.29 -11.09 1.24
CA GLN A 68 -6.90 -12.27 0.48
C GLN A 68 -6.12 -11.91 -0.80
N PRO A 69 -5.01 -11.14 -0.70
CA PRO A 69 -4.26 -10.71 -1.88
C PRO A 69 -3.64 -11.89 -2.62
N LYS A 70 -3.53 -11.79 -3.94
CA LYS A 70 -2.78 -12.77 -4.75
C LYS A 70 -1.27 -12.70 -4.50
N GLY A 71 -0.79 -11.51 -4.13
CA GLY A 71 0.58 -11.28 -3.72
C GLY A 71 0.66 -10.12 -2.75
N SER A 72 1.44 -10.29 -1.68
CA SER A 72 1.68 -9.27 -0.66
C SER A 72 3.17 -9.12 -0.39
N PHE A 73 3.61 -7.90 -0.10
CA PHE A 73 4.96 -7.62 0.37
C PHE A 73 4.93 -6.60 1.51
N PHE A 74 5.30 -7.07 2.70
CA PHE A 74 5.38 -6.28 3.91
C PHE A 74 6.86 -6.10 4.30
N GLU A 75 7.27 -4.87 4.57
CA GLU A 75 8.64 -4.58 4.98
C GLU A 75 8.73 -3.34 5.87
N ASN A 76 9.80 -3.24 6.66
CA ASN A 76 10.07 -2.05 7.47
C ASN A 76 10.30 -0.81 6.60
N GLN A 77 9.88 0.36 7.10
CA GLN A 77 10.03 1.64 6.40
C GLN A 77 11.49 1.94 6.03
N LYS A 78 11.76 2.00 4.72
CA LYS A 78 13.08 2.37 4.18
C LYS A 78 13.38 3.85 4.37
N GLN A 79 14.65 4.15 4.63
CA GLN A 79 15.19 5.50 4.62
C GLN A 79 15.63 5.89 3.21
N PHE A 80 14.98 6.89 2.62
CA PHE A 80 15.31 7.39 1.29
C PHE A 80 16.27 8.59 1.39
N ILE A 81 17.52 8.34 1.79
CA ILE A 81 18.53 9.40 1.95
C ILE A 81 19.29 9.59 0.63
N PHE A 82 19.30 10.81 0.11
CA PHE A 82 20.07 11.17 -1.08
C PHE A 82 21.01 12.34 -0.78
N PRO A 83 22.34 12.13 -0.79
CA PRO A 83 23.32 13.15 -0.43
C PRO A 83 23.19 14.45 -1.26
N ALA A 84 22.85 14.33 -2.54
CA ALA A 84 22.76 15.44 -3.48
C ALA A 84 21.61 16.44 -3.19
N LEU A 85 20.60 16.05 -2.40
CA LEU A 85 19.39 16.86 -2.16
C LEU A 85 19.39 17.59 -0.81
N LYS A 86 20.43 17.40 0.02
CA LYS A 86 20.60 18.15 1.27
C LYS A 86 20.60 19.67 1.06
N ARG A 87 20.95 20.15 -0.14
CA ARG A 87 21.04 21.58 -0.47
C ARG A 87 19.75 22.23 -0.96
N TYR A 88 18.73 21.47 -1.38
CA TYR A 88 17.61 22.02 -2.18
C TYR A 88 16.20 21.82 -1.62
N THR A 89 16.01 21.14 -0.49
CA THR A 89 14.66 20.86 0.00
C THR A 89 14.34 21.62 1.28
N LYS A 90 13.50 22.65 1.18
CA LYS A 90 12.81 23.29 2.32
C LYS A 90 11.88 22.33 3.09
N TRP A 91 11.56 21.16 2.51
CA TRP A 91 10.56 20.21 3.01
C TRP A 91 11.05 18.75 2.95
N PRO A 92 11.99 18.35 3.82
CA PRO A 92 12.56 17.00 3.82
C PRO A 92 11.50 15.90 4.00
N MET A 93 10.52 16.13 4.88
CA MET A 93 9.43 15.17 5.15
C MET A 93 8.52 14.93 3.93
N ARG A 94 8.20 15.98 3.15
CA ARG A 94 7.37 15.83 1.96
C ARG A 94 8.09 15.04 0.86
N THR A 95 9.39 15.30 0.70
CA THR A 95 10.23 14.58 -0.26
C THR A 95 10.33 13.10 0.11
N PHE A 96 10.50 12.81 1.40
CA PHE A 96 10.50 11.45 1.93
C PHE A 96 9.17 10.73 1.70
N THR A 97 8.05 11.32 2.10
CA THR A 97 6.72 10.70 1.95
C THR A 97 6.35 10.44 0.49
N SER A 98 6.67 11.38 -0.42
CA SER A 98 6.49 11.15 -1.85
C SER A 98 7.29 9.95 -2.35
N ARG A 99 8.57 9.84 -1.98
CA ARG A 99 9.43 8.73 -2.41
C ARG A 99 9.00 7.39 -1.83
N SER A 100 8.66 7.38 -0.55
CA SER A 100 8.12 6.21 0.13
C SER A 100 6.87 5.70 -0.60
N ARG A 101 5.94 6.60 -0.93
CA ARG A 101 4.74 6.26 -1.70
C ARG A 101 5.06 5.71 -3.10
N TRP A 102 5.96 6.35 -3.84
CA TRP A 102 6.36 5.90 -5.19
C TRP A 102 6.97 4.50 -5.16
N TYR A 103 7.84 4.26 -4.18
CA TYR A 103 8.45 2.96 -4.00
C TYR A 103 7.39 1.89 -3.69
N SER A 104 6.46 2.16 -2.76
CA SER A 104 5.40 1.20 -2.42
C SER A 104 4.50 0.88 -3.60
N GLN A 105 4.13 1.91 -4.37
CA GLN A 105 3.36 1.74 -5.59
C GLN A 105 4.11 0.82 -6.58
N GLN A 106 5.40 1.07 -6.79
CA GLN A 106 6.23 0.21 -7.64
C GLN A 106 6.25 -1.24 -7.15
N GLN A 107 6.37 -1.49 -5.83
CA GLN A 107 6.35 -2.86 -5.29
C GLN A 107 5.02 -3.55 -5.55
N SER A 108 3.89 -2.88 -5.27
CA SER A 108 2.56 -3.45 -5.52
C SER A 108 2.32 -3.82 -6.99
N ILE A 109 2.90 -3.05 -7.92
CA ILE A 109 2.81 -3.32 -9.37
C ILE A 109 3.72 -4.48 -9.77
N ARG A 110 4.90 -4.64 -9.14
CA ARG A 110 5.80 -5.77 -9.43
C ARG A 110 5.17 -7.11 -9.06
N LEU A 111 4.44 -7.17 -7.95
CA LEU A 111 3.71 -8.37 -7.52
C LEU A 111 2.67 -8.84 -8.55
N LYS A 112 2.17 -7.95 -9.41
CA LYS A 112 1.28 -8.32 -10.53
C LYS A 112 1.99 -9.08 -11.65
N GLN A 113 3.30 -8.92 -11.78
CA GLN A 113 4.10 -9.53 -12.85
C GLN A 113 4.50 -10.98 -12.55
N GLU A 114 4.40 -11.39 -11.28
CA GLU A 114 4.68 -12.73 -10.77
C GLU A 114 3.47 -13.67 -11.00
#